data_AF-A0A6G1J637-F1
#
_entry.id   AF-A0A6G1J637-F1
#
_cell.length_a   1.000
_cell.length_b   1.000
_cell.length_c   1.000
_cell.angle_alpha   90.00
_cell.angle_beta   90.00
_cell.angle_gamma   90.00
#
_symmetry.space_group_name_H-M   'P 1'
#
loop_
_entity.id
_entity.type
_entity.pdbx_description
1 polymer ?
#
loop_
_entity_poly.entity_id
_entity_poly.type
_entity_poly.pdbx_seq_one_letter_code
_entity_poly.pdbx_strand_id
1 'polypeptide(L)'
;MPAHLLVGGIPYLQSVLYETAFSSSAPRTSTVLGEPSRKIPCAGVSLPDDGIYQAPFHSAELVDSLLEKVTVPNWTSVISDNKLLRRLLSVYFMHLTATSTTLHKDLLLEDKASGRTQFASPHLVNTVLASACQACREFPDRSKLWLPHSLAYMLLTEAKRLWELEPAGKICFTTIQAALCLSQIHILDGADHIGSMYLQKACEMGKARGIFGTFQHNLDSRLHKAYVFIT
;
A
#
# COMPACT_ATOMS: atom_id res chain seq x y z
N MET A 1 -14.11 -21.40 13.01
CA MET A 1 -12.76 -21.59 13.57
C MET A 1 -12.57 -23.07 13.92
N PRO A 2 -11.44 -23.71 13.61
CA PRO A 2 -11.17 -25.10 13.99
C PRO A 2 -11.25 -25.32 15.50
N ALA A 3 -11.89 -26.41 15.95
CA ALA A 3 -12.19 -26.66 17.36
C ALA A 3 -10.94 -26.73 18.26
N HIS A 4 -9.82 -27.21 17.74
CA HIS A 4 -8.56 -27.32 18.48
C HIS A 4 -7.89 -25.98 18.80
N LEU A 5 -8.38 -24.87 18.23
CA LEU A 5 -7.88 -23.51 18.50
C LEU A 5 -8.74 -22.78 19.56
N LEU A 6 -9.83 -23.38 20.04
CA LEU A 6 -10.72 -22.80 21.06
C LEU A 6 -10.22 -23.14 22.47
N VAL A 7 -8.94 -22.86 22.73
CA VAL A 7 -8.32 -23.11 24.03
C VAL A 7 -8.50 -21.88 24.92
N GLY A 8 -8.89 -22.11 26.18
CA GLY A 8 -9.05 -21.03 27.16
C GLY A 8 -7.75 -20.25 27.37
N GLY A 9 -7.86 -18.94 27.56
CA GLY A 9 -6.71 -18.05 27.81
C GLY A 9 -6.11 -17.39 26.58
N ILE A 10 -6.64 -17.63 25.37
CA ILE A 10 -6.23 -16.89 24.16
C ILE A 10 -6.90 -15.51 24.15
N PRO A 11 -6.14 -14.39 24.17
CA PRO A 11 -6.71 -13.04 24.19
C PRO A 11 -7.60 -12.72 22.97
N TYR A 12 -7.30 -13.31 21.82
CA TYR A 12 -8.13 -13.16 20.61
C TYR A 12 -9.57 -13.64 20.81
N LEU A 13 -9.79 -14.75 21.54
CA LEU A 13 -11.13 -15.30 21.79
C LEU A 13 -11.98 -14.39 22.70
N GLN A 14 -11.34 -13.48 23.43
CA GLN A 14 -12.00 -12.48 24.29
C GLN A 14 -12.09 -11.10 23.61
N SER A 15 -11.64 -10.99 22.36
CA SER A 15 -11.62 -9.72 21.63
C SER A 15 -12.96 -9.44 20.96
N VAL A 16 -13.29 -8.15 20.84
CA VAL A 16 -14.46 -7.68 20.09
C VAL A 16 -14.43 -8.16 18.63
N LEU A 17 -13.25 -8.29 18.02
CA LEU A 17 -13.06 -8.83 16.67
C LEU A 17 -13.54 -10.28 16.55
N TYR A 18 -13.26 -11.12 17.54
CA TYR A 18 -13.74 -12.50 17.55
C TYR A 18 -15.26 -12.54 17.75
N GLU A 19 -15.77 -11.73 18.68
CA GLU A 19 -17.21 -11.64 18.92
C GLU A 19 -17.94 -11.18 17.66
N THR A 20 -17.51 -10.12 16.97
CA THR A 20 -18.19 -9.63 15.77
C THR A 20 -18.05 -10.59 14.59
N ALA A 21 -16.88 -11.18 14.36
CA ALA A 21 -16.64 -12.09 13.25
C ALA A 21 -17.40 -13.42 13.36
N PHE A 22 -17.69 -13.90 14.58
CA PHE A 22 -18.28 -15.22 14.80
C PHE A 22 -19.62 -15.23 15.53
N SER A 23 -20.05 -14.14 16.19
CA SER A 23 -21.34 -14.07 16.91
C SER A 23 -22.50 -13.55 16.05
N SER A 24 -22.23 -13.04 14.84
CA SER A 24 -23.26 -12.55 13.92
C SER A 24 -24.17 -13.64 13.31
N SER A 25 -23.98 -14.93 13.64
CA SER A 25 -24.85 -16.02 13.15
C SER A 25 -25.80 -16.63 14.19
N ALA A 26 -25.79 -16.18 15.44
CA ALA A 26 -26.74 -16.66 16.45
C ALA A 26 -28.04 -15.83 16.41
N PRO A 27 -29.23 -16.46 16.42
CA PRO A 27 -30.47 -15.74 16.71
C PRO A 27 -30.31 -15.13 18.10
N ARG A 28 -30.51 -13.82 18.23
CA ARG A 28 -30.52 -13.13 19.52
C ARG A 28 -31.74 -13.61 20.32
N THR A 29 -31.61 -14.71 21.05
CA THR A 29 -32.52 -15.03 22.14
C THR A 29 -32.06 -14.24 23.34
N SER A 30 -32.76 -13.14 23.61
CA SER A 30 -32.57 -12.33 24.80
C SER A 30 -33.00 -13.15 26.03
N THR A 31 -32.06 -13.76 26.72
CA THR A 31 -32.26 -14.20 28.10
C THR A 31 -31.15 -13.62 28.95
N VAL A 32 -31.51 -12.53 29.62
CA VAL A 32 -30.84 -11.97 30.80
C VAL A 32 -30.52 -13.10 31.77
N LEU A 33 -29.27 -13.18 32.25
CA LEU A 33 -28.89 -13.46 33.63
C LEU A 33 -27.39 -13.15 33.77
N GLY A 34 -27.06 -12.29 34.73
CA GLY A 34 -25.81 -11.54 34.76
C GLY A 34 -24.63 -12.28 35.40
N GLU A 35 -23.44 -11.86 34.99
CA GLU A 35 -22.21 -11.93 35.79
C GLU A 35 -21.36 -10.67 35.52
N PRO A 36 -20.62 -10.15 36.52
CA PRO A 36 -19.98 -8.85 36.44
C PRO A 36 -18.71 -8.95 35.61
N SER A 37 -18.78 -8.47 34.36
CA SER A 37 -17.61 -8.34 33.49
C SER A 37 -16.58 -7.42 34.17
N ARG A 38 -15.43 -8.00 34.51
CA ARG A 38 -14.30 -7.35 35.17
C ARG A 38 -13.73 -6.32 34.20
N LYS A 39 -14.22 -5.08 34.26
CA LYS A 39 -13.69 -3.96 33.50
C LYS A 39 -12.25 -3.72 33.92
N ILE A 40 -11.30 -4.06 33.05
CA ILE A 40 -9.93 -3.56 33.14
C ILE A 40 -10.03 -2.05 32.86
N PRO A 41 -9.69 -1.17 33.82
CA PRO A 41 -9.79 0.26 33.61
C PRO A 41 -8.59 0.72 32.78
N CYS A 42 -8.72 0.71 31.44
CA CYS A 42 -7.89 1.55 30.60
C CYS A 42 -8.47 2.97 30.65
N ALA A 43 -7.84 3.82 31.47
CA ALA A 43 -8.19 5.23 31.58
C ALA A 43 -7.99 5.93 30.23
N GLY A 44 -9.04 6.57 29.72
CA GLY A 44 -8.92 7.70 28.79
C GLY A 44 -9.28 7.50 27.32
N VAL A 45 -9.74 6.32 26.88
CA VAL A 45 -10.24 6.16 25.49
C VAL A 45 -11.67 5.62 25.54
N SER A 46 -12.64 6.45 25.16
CA SER A 46 -13.98 6.00 24.81
C SER A 46 -13.85 4.89 23.76
N LEU A 47 -14.31 3.68 24.09
CA LEU A 47 -14.32 2.55 23.17
C LEU A 47 -14.93 2.99 21.83
N PRO A 48 -14.32 2.64 20.67
CA PRO A 48 -14.87 3.02 19.38
C PRO A 48 -16.24 2.38 19.20
N ASP A 49 -17.13 3.10 18.51
CA ASP A 49 -18.40 2.62 17.98
C ASP A 49 -18.25 1.20 17.40
N ASP A 50 -19.04 0.23 17.89
CA ASP A 50 -18.97 -1.20 17.54
C ASP A 50 -19.02 -1.44 16.01
N GLY A 51 -19.50 -0.46 15.24
CA GLY A 51 -19.57 -0.47 13.78
C GLY A 51 -18.23 -0.67 13.06
N ILE A 52 -17.10 -0.25 13.63
CA ILE A 52 -15.78 -0.41 12.97
C ILE A 52 -15.42 -1.89 12.80
N TYR A 53 -15.82 -2.73 13.76
CA TYR A 53 -15.55 -4.18 13.73
C TYR A 53 -16.61 -4.98 12.98
N GLN A 54 -17.70 -4.33 12.53
CA GLN A 54 -18.77 -4.94 11.74
C GLN A 54 -18.57 -4.71 10.24
N ALA A 55 -17.98 -3.57 9.85
CA ALA A 55 -17.67 -3.30 8.46
C ALA A 55 -16.46 -4.14 8.00
N PRO A 56 -16.63 -4.99 6.98
CA PRO A 56 -15.50 -5.77 6.48
C PRO A 56 -14.51 -4.85 5.75
N PHE A 57 -13.22 -5.17 5.79
CA PHE A 57 -12.16 -4.33 5.18
C PHE A 57 -12.42 -3.96 3.71
N HIS A 58 -13.11 -4.82 2.96
CA HIS A 58 -13.43 -4.57 1.56
C HIS A 58 -14.45 -3.46 1.31
N SER A 59 -15.15 -3.02 2.36
CA SER A 59 -16.03 -1.84 2.35
C SER A 59 -15.29 -0.54 2.66
N ALA A 60 -14.00 -0.61 3.00
CA ALA A 60 -13.21 0.58 3.27
C ALA A 60 -12.88 1.34 1.97
N GLU A 61 -13.08 2.66 2.00
CA GLU A 61 -12.73 3.55 0.91
C GLU A 61 -11.70 4.58 1.37
N LEU A 62 -10.72 4.87 0.51
CA LEU A 62 -9.77 5.94 0.76
C LEU A 62 -10.37 7.27 0.32
N VAL A 63 -10.67 8.14 1.28
CA VAL A 63 -11.11 9.50 1.00
C VAL A 63 -9.92 10.45 1.15
N ASP A 64 -9.45 11.01 0.02
CA ASP A 64 -8.32 11.95 0.01
C ASP A 64 -8.52 13.04 -1.04
N SER A 65 -8.54 14.31 -0.59
CA SER A 65 -8.72 15.47 -1.47
C SER A 65 -7.60 15.65 -2.52
N LEU A 66 -6.40 15.11 -2.27
CA LEU A 66 -5.30 15.18 -3.23
C LEU A 66 -5.51 14.24 -4.41
N LEU A 67 -6.19 13.10 -4.21
CA LEU A 67 -6.52 12.18 -5.31
C LEU A 67 -7.39 12.85 -6.38
N GLU A 68 -8.33 13.71 -5.98
CA GLU A 68 -9.21 14.42 -6.92
C GLU A 68 -8.46 15.40 -7.83
N LYS A 69 -7.29 15.85 -7.40
CA LYS A 69 -6.43 16.76 -8.17
C LYS A 69 -5.50 16.02 -9.12
N VAL A 70 -5.41 14.69 -9.01
CA VAL A 70 -4.54 13.89 -9.86
C VAL A 70 -5.21 13.64 -11.23
N THR A 71 -4.42 13.86 -12.27
CA THR A 71 -4.76 13.57 -13.67
C THR A 71 -3.73 12.65 -14.30
N VAL A 72 -4.12 11.93 -15.35
CA VAL A 72 -3.28 11.02 -16.14
C VAL A 72 -2.15 11.68 -16.91
N PRO A 73 -2.34 12.84 -17.60
CA PRO A 73 -1.33 13.38 -18.50
C PRO A 73 0.04 13.50 -17.83
N ASN A 74 1.09 13.20 -18.59
CA ASN A 74 2.51 13.21 -18.19
C ASN A 74 2.96 12.07 -17.27
N TRP A 75 2.07 11.21 -16.77
CA TRP A 75 2.45 10.15 -15.83
C TRP A 75 2.47 8.74 -16.42
N THR A 76 1.61 8.47 -17.39
CA THR A 76 1.54 7.16 -18.04
C THR A 76 0.95 7.32 -19.44
N SER A 77 1.41 6.49 -20.36
CA SER A 77 0.88 6.34 -21.72
C SER A 77 -0.11 5.17 -21.84
N VAL A 78 -0.25 4.35 -20.79
CA VAL A 78 -1.01 3.09 -20.82
C VAL A 78 -2.50 3.31 -20.59
N ILE A 79 -2.85 4.19 -19.66
CA ILE A 79 -4.24 4.56 -19.37
C ILE A 79 -4.49 6.01 -19.77
N SER A 80 -5.74 6.33 -20.12
CA SER A 80 -6.21 7.71 -20.40
C SER A 80 -7.29 8.18 -19.42
N ASP A 81 -7.89 7.26 -18.64
CA ASP A 81 -8.99 7.56 -17.73
C ASP A 81 -8.50 8.01 -16.33
N ASN A 82 -8.83 9.24 -15.97
CA ASN A 82 -8.56 9.81 -14.65
C ASN A 82 -9.28 9.06 -13.52
N LYS A 83 -10.48 8.52 -13.75
CA LYS A 83 -11.22 7.76 -12.72
C LYS A 83 -10.50 6.46 -12.40
N LEU A 84 -10.12 5.71 -13.44
CA LEU A 84 -9.30 4.51 -13.29
C LEU A 84 -7.98 4.80 -12.57
N LEU A 85 -7.28 5.88 -12.94
CA LEU A 85 -6.05 6.28 -12.27
C LEU A 85 -6.26 6.50 -10.76
N ARG A 86 -7.27 7.28 -10.38
CA ARG A 86 -7.58 7.58 -8.97
C ARG A 86 -7.99 6.32 -8.22
N ARG A 87 -8.77 5.44 -8.86
CA ARG A 87 -9.18 4.15 -8.29
C ARG A 87 -7.97 3.28 -7.98
N LEU A 88 -7.03 3.15 -8.92
CA LEU A 88 -5.81 2.36 -8.73
C LEU A 88 -4.90 2.95 -7.64
N LEU A 89 -4.72 4.27 -7.60
CA LEU A 89 -3.97 4.92 -6.52
C LEU A 89 -4.63 4.69 -5.15
N SER A 90 -5.96 4.77 -5.08
CA SER A 90 -6.70 4.46 -3.87
C SER A 90 -6.50 3.01 -3.42
N VAL A 91 -6.62 2.05 -4.33
CA VAL A 91 -6.36 0.62 -4.05
C VAL A 91 -4.93 0.42 -3.56
N TYR A 92 -3.95 1.06 -4.20
CA TYR A 92 -2.55 1.00 -3.78
C TYR A 92 -2.36 1.45 -2.34
N PHE A 93 -2.85 2.65 -2.01
CA PHE A 93 -2.68 3.24 -0.68
C PHE A 93 -3.55 2.59 0.40
N MET A 94 -4.54 1.77 0.04
CA MET A 94 -5.29 0.96 1.01
C MET A 94 -4.62 -0.38 1.30
N HIS A 95 -4.08 -1.03 0.28
CA HIS A 95 -3.58 -2.40 0.42
C HIS A 95 -2.08 -2.46 0.68
N LEU A 96 -1.30 -1.62 -0.01
CA LEU A 96 0.15 -1.81 -0.09
C LEU A 96 0.89 -0.99 0.98
N THR A 97 0.41 0.19 1.35
CA THR A 97 0.92 0.93 2.53
C THR A 97 0.75 0.16 3.83
N ALA A 98 -0.29 -0.66 3.94
CA ALA A 98 -0.50 -1.55 5.09
C ALA A 98 0.54 -2.67 5.15
N THR A 99 1.14 -3.04 4.01
CA THR A 99 2.09 -4.15 3.90
C THR A 99 3.55 -3.71 3.70
N SER A 100 3.79 -2.47 3.28
CA SER A 100 5.08 -2.00 2.79
C SER A 100 5.17 -0.47 2.81
N THR A 101 6.22 0.08 3.42
CA THR A 101 6.45 1.53 3.57
C THR A 101 7.42 2.09 2.53
N THR A 102 7.27 1.73 1.26
CA THR A 102 8.18 2.21 0.20
C THR A 102 7.92 3.66 -0.22
N LEU A 103 6.70 4.16 0.03
CA LEU A 103 6.19 5.40 -0.56
C LEU A 103 5.38 6.25 0.42
N HIS A 104 5.79 7.51 0.59
CA HIS A 104 4.99 8.49 1.33
C HIS A 104 3.83 8.98 0.45
N LYS A 105 2.60 8.65 0.86
CA LYS A 105 1.35 8.98 0.12
C LYS A 105 1.26 10.45 -0.27
N ASP A 106 1.32 11.34 0.72
CA ASP A 106 1.09 12.78 0.49
C ASP A 106 2.12 13.39 -0.47
N LEU A 107 3.41 13.05 -0.31
CA LEU A 107 4.47 13.54 -1.20
C LEU A 107 4.24 13.09 -2.64
N LEU A 108 3.85 11.82 -2.87
CA LEU A 108 3.54 11.31 -4.21
C LEU A 108 2.34 12.05 -4.81
N LEU A 109 1.25 12.19 -4.04
CA LEU A 109 0.02 12.81 -4.53
C LEU A 109 0.18 14.31 -4.79
N GLU A 110 0.87 15.04 -3.92
CA GLU A 110 1.21 16.45 -4.12
C GLU A 110 2.02 16.68 -5.39
N ASP A 111 3.07 15.88 -5.59
CA ASP A 111 3.93 16.00 -6.77
C ASP A 111 3.18 15.60 -8.05
N LYS A 112 2.32 14.58 -7.98
CA LYS A 112 1.42 14.24 -9.10
C LYS A 112 0.45 15.36 -9.46
N ALA A 113 -0.21 15.95 -8.46
CA ALA A 113 -1.18 17.02 -8.66
C ALA A 113 -0.53 18.32 -9.17
N SER A 114 0.73 18.57 -8.80
CA SER A 114 1.48 19.76 -9.20
C SER A 114 2.38 19.58 -10.43
N GLY A 115 2.46 18.36 -10.98
CA GLY A 115 3.35 18.06 -12.12
C GLY A 115 4.84 18.03 -11.76
N ARG A 116 5.20 18.01 -10.47
CA ARG A 116 6.60 17.97 -10.01
C ARG A 116 7.13 16.55 -10.04
N THR A 117 8.42 16.40 -10.34
CA THR A 117 9.04 15.08 -10.47
C THR A 117 10.01 14.72 -9.34
N GLN A 118 9.88 15.34 -8.16
CA GLN A 118 10.81 15.13 -7.05
C GLN A 118 10.49 13.83 -6.30
N PHE A 119 9.21 13.58 -6.06
CA PHE A 119 8.65 12.41 -5.38
C PHE A 119 7.67 11.61 -6.24
N ALA A 120 7.39 12.07 -7.46
CA ALA A 120 6.64 11.33 -8.47
C ALA A 120 7.46 11.25 -9.76
N SER A 121 7.41 10.12 -10.46
CA SER A 121 7.98 10.01 -11.82
C SER A 121 7.07 9.10 -12.65
N PRO A 122 7.08 9.21 -14.00
CA PRO A 122 6.31 8.28 -14.83
C PRO A 122 6.65 6.82 -14.52
N HIS A 123 7.93 6.53 -14.31
CA HIS A 123 8.41 5.20 -13.94
C HIS A 123 7.77 4.72 -12.62
N LEU A 124 7.89 5.51 -11.56
CA LEU A 124 7.31 5.19 -10.26
C LEU A 124 5.78 5.04 -10.33
N VAL A 125 5.10 5.92 -11.06
CA VAL A 125 3.65 5.86 -11.21
C VAL A 125 3.22 4.58 -11.92
N ASN A 126 3.84 4.21 -13.04
CA ASN A 126 3.49 2.98 -13.73
C ASN A 126 3.70 1.74 -12.85
N THR A 127 4.79 1.70 -12.07
CA THR A 127 5.03 0.61 -11.11
C THR A 127 3.97 0.55 -10.01
N VAL A 128 3.60 1.70 -9.43
CA VAL A 128 2.54 1.80 -8.40
C VAL A 128 1.20 1.32 -8.95
N LEU A 129 0.83 1.73 -10.16
CA LEU A 129 -0.42 1.32 -10.79
C LEU A 129 -0.41 -0.18 -11.12
N ALA A 130 0.71 -0.73 -11.60
CA ALA A 130 0.85 -2.16 -11.85
C ALA A 130 0.65 -2.99 -10.56
N SER A 131 1.25 -2.53 -9.45
CA SER A 131 1.05 -3.16 -8.13
C SER A 131 -0.40 -3.03 -7.65
N ALA A 132 -1.03 -1.87 -7.86
CA ALA A 132 -2.44 -1.67 -7.54
C ALA A 132 -3.37 -2.64 -8.28
N CYS A 133 -3.08 -2.96 -9.54
CA CYS A 133 -3.86 -3.91 -10.32
C CYS A 133 -3.91 -5.29 -9.67
N GLN A 134 -2.85 -5.75 -8.99
CA GLN A 134 -2.83 -7.03 -8.28
C GLN A 134 -3.77 -7.05 -7.08
N ALA A 135 -3.90 -5.91 -6.40
CA ALA A 135 -4.79 -5.73 -5.25
C ALA A 135 -6.23 -5.37 -5.66
N CYS A 136 -6.46 -4.95 -6.91
CA CYS A 136 -7.76 -4.54 -7.41
C CYS A 136 -8.66 -5.75 -7.68
N ARG A 137 -9.69 -5.92 -6.85
CA ARG A 137 -10.63 -7.06 -6.94
C ARG A 137 -11.50 -7.03 -8.19
N GLU A 138 -11.71 -5.85 -8.77
CA GLU A 138 -12.48 -5.65 -10.00
C GLU A 138 -11.80 -6.31 -11.21
N PHE A 139 -10.50 -6.63 -11.11
CA PHE A 139 -9.78 -7.30 -12.18
C PHE A 139 -9.78 -8.83 -11.96
N PRO A 140 -10.45 -9.60 -12.83
CA PRO A 140 -10.50 -11.05 -12.70
C PRO A 140 -9.13 -11.69 -12.90
N ASP A 141 -8.29 -11.08 -13.74
CA ASP A 141 -6.93 -11.54 -14.05
C ASP A 141 -5.84 -10.85 -13.22
N ARG A 142 -6.19 -10.30 -12.04
CA ARG A 142 -5.24 -9.56 -11.18
C ARG A 142 -4.00 -10.34 -10.76
N SER A 143 -4.09 -11.67 -10.69
CA SER A 143 -2.97 -12.56 -10.35
C SER A 143 -2.19 -13.05 -11.57
N LYS A 144 -2.58 -12.64 -12.79
CA LYS A 144 -2.03 -13.17 -14.04
C LYS A 144 -1.17 -12.12 -14.73
N LEU A 145 -0.07 -11.73 -14.08
CA LEU A 145 0.85 -10.72 -14.59
C LEU A 145 1.54 -11.14 -15.89
N TRP A 146 1.52 -12.41 -16.26
CA TRP A 146 2.09 -12.90 -17.52
C TRP A 146 1.17 -12.70 -18.74
N LEU A 147 -0.08 -12.25 -18.56
CA LEU A 147 -1.02 -12.06 -19.67
C LEU A 147 -0.73 -10.73 -20.39
N PRO A 148 -0.32 -10.75 -21.69
CA PRO A 148 0.14 -9.56 -22.39
C PRO A 148 -0.89 -8.41 -22.50
N HIS A 149 -2.17 -8.76 -22.52
CA HIS A 149 -3.27 -7.79 -22.67
C HIS A 149 -3.87 -7.35 -21.32
N SER A 150 -3.36 -7.89 -20.20
CA SER A 150 -3.81 -7.43 -18.89
C SER A 150 -3.29 -6.01 -18.63
N LEU A 151 -4.11 -5.18 -17.98
CA LEU A 151 -3.70 -3.83 -17.61
C LEU A 151 -2.45 -3.83 -16.71
N ALA A 152 -2.37 -4.80 -15.79
CA ALA A 152 -1.23 -4.98 -14.91
C ALA A 152 0.07 -5.24 -15.71
N TYR A 153 0.02 -6.11 -16.71
CA TYR A 153 1.19 -6.38 -17.56
C TYR A 153 1.59 -5.18 -18.39
N MET A 154 0.64 -4.46 -18.99
CA MET A 154 0.96 -3.27 -19.80
C MET A 154 1.64 -2.18 -18.97
N LEU A 155 1.12 -1.92 -17.76
CA LEU A 155 1.73 -0.99 -16.81
C LEU A 155 3.10 -1.45 -16.33
N LEU A 156 3.27 -2.74 -16.03
CA LEU A 156 4.55 -3.31 -15.63
C LEU A 156 5.59 -3.27 -16.77
N THR A 157 5.16 -3.50 -18.01
CA THR A 157 6.01 -3.42 -19.19
C THR A 157 6.47 -1.99 -19.43
N GLU A 158 5.57 -1.01 -19.31
CA GLU A 158 5.93 0.40 -19.40
C GLU A 158 6.88 0.83 -18.27
N ALA A 159 6.64 0.35 -17.04
CA ALA A 159 7.56 0.59 -15.93
C ALA A 159 8.97 0.05 -16.20
N LYS A 160 9.08 -1.17 -16.74
CA LYS A 160 10.37 -1.78 -17.13
C LYS A 160 11.04 -1.03 -18.28
N ARG A 161 10.28 -0.61 -19.29
CA ARG A 161 10.80 0.22 -20.38
C ARG A 161 11.36 1.54 -19.85
N LEU A 162 10.70 2.17 -18.89
CA LEU A 162 11.17 3.40 -18.26
C LEU A 162 12.38 3.18 -17.35
N TRP A 163 12.47 2.03 -16.67
CA TRP A 163 13.66 1.60 -15.92
C TRP A 163 14.90 1.53 -16.83
N GLU A 164 14.75 0.94 -18.02
CA GLU A 164 15.85 0.80 -18.98
C GLU A 164 16.29 2.13 -19.60
N LEU A 165 15.39 3.11 -19.69
CA LEU A 165 15.67 4.45 -20.22
C LEU A 165 16.23 5.42 -19.19
N GLU A 166 16.33 5.03 -17.91
CA GLU A 166 16.86 5.93 -16.90
C GLU A 166 18.34 6.26 -17.19
N PRO A 167 18.72 7.55 -17.21
CA PRO A 167 20.07 7.95 -17.55
C PRO A 167 21.10 7.36 -16.57
N ALA A 168 22.15 6.75 -17.12
CA ALA A 168 23.28 6.27 -16.34
C ALA A 168 23.83 7.40 -15.44
N GLY A 169 23.87 7.15 -14.14
CA GLY A 169 24.40 8.09 -13.14
C GLY A 169 23.37 9.00 -12.45
N LYS A 170 22.13 9.10 -12.94
CA LYS A 170 21.09 9.89 -12.28
C LYS A 170 20.27 9.04 -11.30
N ILE A 171 20.78 8.87 -10.09
CA ILE A 171 20.05 8.16 -9.02
C ILE A 171 18.99 9.10 -8.45
N CYS A 172 17.72 8.93 -8.81
CA CYS A 172 16.60 9.68 -8.24
C CYS A 172 15.96 8.94 -7.06
N PHE A 173 15.35 9.69 -6.14
CA PHE A 173 14.60 9.09 -5.03
C PHE A 173 13.44 8.22 -5.54
N THR A 174 12.71 8.72 -6.53
CA THR A 174 11.63 7.99 -7.20
C THR A 174 12.08 6.69 -7.84
N THR A 175 13.32 6.61 -8.32
CA THR A 175 13.89 5.40 -8.91
C THR A 175 14.11 4.32 -7.85
N ILE A 176 14.63 4.71 -6.68
CA ILE A 176 14.80 3.79 -5.54
C ILE A 176 13.44 3.24 -5.13
N GLN A 177 12.43 4.10 -5.01
CA GLN A 177 11.07 3.68 -4.66
C GLN A 177 10.45 2.76 -5.71
N ALA A 178 10.68 3.05 -6.99
CA ALA A 178 10.20 2.21 -8.09
C ALA A 178 10.87 0.83 -8.07
N ALA A 179 12.18 0.77 -7.80
CA ALA A 179 12.91 -0.50 -7.64
C ALA A 179 12.35 -1.34 -6.48
N LEU A 180 12.05 -0.71 -5.34
CA LEU A 180 11.44 -1.40 -4.19
C LEU A 180 10.05 -1.94 -4.54
N CYS A 181 9.23 -1.16 -5.25
CA CYS A 181 7.92 -1.62 -5.69
C CYS A 181 8.00 -2.75 -6.73
N LEU A 182 8.95 -2.68 -7.67
CA LEU A 182 9.21 -3.75 -8.64
C LEU A 182 9.67 -5.04 -7.93
N SER A 183 10.51 -4.90 -6.90
CA SER A 183 10.93 -6.03 -6.07
C SER A 183 9.71 -6.70 -5.42
N GLN A 184 8.84 -5.92 -4.78
CA GLN A 184 7.64 -6.42 -4.14
C GLN A 184 6.69 -7.10 -5.14
N ILE A 185 6.45 -6.49 -6.30
CA ILE A 185 5.64 -7.09 -7.38
C ILE A 185 6.16 -8.47 -7.75
N HIS A 186 7.49 -8.61 -7.94
CA HIS A 186 8.09 -9.87 -8.37
C HIS A 186 8.12 -10.93 -7.28
N ILE A 187 8.33 -10.56 -6.02
CA ILE A 187 8.25 -11.49 -4.89
C ILE A 187 6.81 -12.02 -4.74
N LEU A 188 5.80 -11.15 -4.86
CA LEU A 188 4.40 -11.56 -4.76
C LEU A 188 3.95 -12.47 -5.92
N ASP A 189 4.61 -12.39 -7.07
CA ASP A 189 4.38 -13.27 -8.24
C ASP A 189 5.20 -14.57 -8.17
N GLY A 190 5.98 -14.78 -7.10
CA GLY A 190 6.87 -15.94 -6.93
C GLY A 190 8.16 -15.88 -7.77
N ALA A 191 8.46 -14.74 -8.37
CA ALA A 191 9.70 -14.47 -9.11
C ALA A 191 10.80 -13.90 -8.20
N ASP A 192 11.06 -14.58 -7.09
CA ASP A 192 11.90 -14.09 -5.99
C ASP A 192 13.31 -13.67 -6.43
N HIS A 193 13.93 -14.41 -7.35
CA HIS A 193 15.24 -14.07 -7.87
C HIS A 193 15.25 -12.69 -8.56
N ILE A 194 14.25 -12.42 -9.40
CA ILE A 194 14.09 -11.13 -10.08
C ILE A 194 13.80 -10.04 -9.04
N GLY A 195 12.92 -10.34 -8.08
CA GLY A 195 12.61 -9.43 -6.98
C GLY A 195 13.85 -9.04 -6.18
N SER A 196 14.72 -10.00 -5.87
CA SER A 196 15.98 -9.78 -5.16
C SER A 196 16.95 -8.91 -5.94
N MET A 197 17.02 -9.05 -7.27
CA MET A 197 17.87 -8.18 -8.11
C MET A 197 17.45 -6.71 -8.02
N TYR A 198 16.14 -6.43 -8.11
CA TYR A 198 15.64 -5.05 -7.95
C TYR A 198 15.88 -4.51 -6.54
N LEU A 199 15.70 -5.34 -5.50
CA LEU A 199 15.98 -4.93 -4.12
C LEU A 199 17.45 -4.60 -3.91
N GLN A 200 18.36 -5.45 -4.39
CA GLN A 200 19.79 -5.20 -4.33
C GLN A 200 20.13 -3.88 -5.03
N LYS A 201 19.54 -3.64 -6.20
CA LYS A 201 19.78 -2.39 -6.94
C LYS A 201 19.25 -1.17 -6.19
N ALA A 202 18.07 -1.27 -5.58
CA ALA A 202 17.51 -0.22 -4.73
C ALA A 202 18.45 0.11 -3.56
N CYS A 203 19.01 -0.92 -2.90
CA CYS A 203 19.97 -0.76 -1.80
C CYS A 203 21.27 -0.10 -2.26
N GLU A 204 21.84 -0.50 -3.40
CA GLU A 204 23.03 0.14 -3.99
C GLU A 204 22.77 1.62 -4.28
N MET A 205 21.63 1.93 -4.89
CA MET A 205 21.22 3.30 -5.22
C MET A 205 20.98 4.12 -3.95
N GLY A 206 20.34 3.55 -2.94
CA GLY A 206 20.12 4.19 -1.65
C GLY A 206 21.43 4.53 -0.93
N LYS A 207 22.39 3.59 -0.92
CA LYS A 207 23.73 3.80 -0.36
C LYS A 207 24.47 4.91 -1.11
N ALA A 208 24.48 4.86 -2.44
CA ALA A 208 25.12 5.88 -3.26
C ALA A 208 24.51 7.28 -3.09
N ARG A 209 23.20 7.36 -2.79
CA ARG A 209 22.49 8.61 -2.50
C ARG A 209 22.59 9.03 -1.01
N GLY A 210 23.22 8.23 -0.17
CA GLY A 210 23.41 8.52 1.26
C GLY A 210 22.13 8.45 2.10
N ILE A 211 21.11 7.69 1.68
CA ILE A 211 19.80 7.69 2.36
C ILE A 211 19.81 7.02 3.74
N PHE A 212 20.80 6.16 3.99
CA PHE A 212 20.98 5.43 5.25
C PHE A 212 21.94 6.13 6.23
N GLY A 213 22.44 7.32 5.88
CA GLY A 213 23.39 8.09 6.71
C GLY A 213 22.71 8.94 7.78
N THR A 214 23.52 9.62 8.61
CA THR A 214 23.02 10.59 9.58
C THR A 214 22.39 11.78 8.86
N PHE A 215 21.14 12.07 9.19
CA PHE A 215 20.37 13.13 8.54
C PHE A 215 21.01 14.50 8.79
N GLN A 216 21.40 15.20 7.71
CA GLN A 216 21.90 16.57 7.83
C GLN A 216 20.74 17.54 8.04
N HIS A 217 20.78 18.31 9.14
CA HIS A 217 19.73 19.24 9.58
C HIS A 217 19.44 20.41 8.59
N ASN A 218 20.17 20.50 7.47
CA ASN A 218 20.02 21.54 6.43
C ASN A 218 19.17 21.10 5.22
N LEU A 219 18.60 19.91 5.22
CA LEU A 219 17.77 19.41 4.11
C LEU A 219 16.34 19.96 4.17
N ASP A 220 15.71 20.11 2.99
CA ASP A 220 14.30 20.48 2.83
C ASP A 220 13.39 19.58 3.69
N SER A 221 12.44 20.18 4.40
CA SER A 221 11.45 19.49 5.25
C SER A 221 10.73 18.36 4.49
N ARG A 222 10.48 18.52 3.18
CA ARG A 222 9.84 17.48 2.36
C ARG A 222 10.77 16.29 2.11
N LEU A 223 12.06 16.55 1.87
CA LEU A 223 13.05 15.49 1.74
C LEU A 223 13.19 14.72 3.04
N HIS A 224 13.23 15.41 4.19
CA HIS A 224 13.29 14.76 5.50
C HIS A 224 12.19 13.71 5.69
N LYS A 225 10.94 14.08 5.41
CA LYS A 225 9.79 13.16 5.48
C LYS A 225 9.98 11.94 4.58
N ALA A 226 10.56 12.14 3.40
CA ALA A 226 10.81 11.06 2.45
C ALA A 226 11.90 10.10 2.94
N TYR A 227 13.00 10.63 3.50
CA TYR A 227 14.10 9.81 4.05
C TYR A 227 13.65 8.95 5.22
N VAL A 228 12.93 9.53 6.19
CA VAL A 228 12.42 8.81 7.37
C VAL A 228 11.46 7.68 6.99
N PHE A 229 10.76 7.80 5.88
CA PHE A 229 9.78 6.79 5.47
C PHE A 229 10.41 5.54 4.83
N ILE A 230 11.60 5.67 4.23
CA ILE A 230 12.30 4.57 3.54
C ILE A 230 13.29 3.82 4.45
N THR A 231 13.84 4.48 5.48
CA THR A 231 14.75 3.89 6.47
C THR A 231 14.02 3.14 7.57
#